data_AF-A0A2A2I660-F1
#
_entry.id   AF-A0A2A2I660-F1
#
_cell.length_a   1.000
_cell.length_b   1.000
_cell.length_c   1.000
_cell.angle_alpha   90.00
_cell.angle_beta   90.00
_cell.angle_gamma   90.00
#
_symmetry.space_group_name_H-M   'P 1'
#
loop_
_entity.id
_entity.type
_entity.pdbx_description
1 polymer ?
#
loop_
_entity_poly.entity_id
_entity_poly.type
_entity_poly.pdbx_seq_one_letter_code
_entity_poly.pdbx_strand_id
1 'polypeptide(L)'
;MRYLCGVGSNIRPEDNIPAAFGAMADRFGTLHVSCVIRTRPDGIATPRHFLNALVTFESDESPQALKEWLNSLEESLGRDRSDPLSSVKDRPLDVDILEHRQSGRFTGNGIDEPYFQPLLSDSPVGATPLHLDRQVLGEAPATIHRDQGAGHEVVIHHRQKLGDYGFKAAFPGQ
;
A
#
# COMPACT_ATOMS: atom_id res chain seq x y z
N MET A 1 6.82 -8.81 12.96
CA MET A 1 6.96 -7.33 12.95
C MET A 1 5.77 -6.74 12.19
N ARG A 2 5.37 -5.50 12.47
CA ARG A 2 4.36 -4.78 11.66
C ARG A 2 5.01 -3.69 10.84
N TYR A 3 4.51 -3.52 9.63
CA TYR A 3 5.00 -2.51 8.68
C TYR A 3 3.84 -1.61 8.24
N LEU A 4 4.13 -0.31 8.14
CA LEU A 4 3.34 0.67 7.43
C LEU A 4 4.14 1.08 6.20
N CYS A 5 3.57 0.86 5.03
CA CYS A 5 4.17 1.28 3.77
C CYS A 5 3.28 2.28 3.03
N GLY A 6 3.91 3.25 2.38
CA GLY A 6 3.28 4.09 1.37
C GLY A 6 3.41 3.41 0.01
N VAL A 7 2.33 3.38 -0.76
CA VAL A 7 2.29 2.84 -2.12
C VAL A 7 1.85 3.96 -3.04
N GLY A 8 2.66 4.26 -4.04
CA GLY A 8 2.44 5.34 -5.00
C GLY A 8 2.64 4.91 -6.44
N SER A 9 1.85 5.45 -7.36
CA SER A 9 2.05 5.26 -8.80
C SER A 9 1.53 6.44 -9.60
N ASN A 10 2.22 6.81 -10.68
CA ASN A 10 1.71 7.79 -11.66
C ASN A 10 1.79 7.32 -13.12
N ILE A 11 2.34 6.13 -13.37
CA ILE A 11 2.25 5.43 -14.66
C ILE A 11 1.27 4.28 -14.47
N ARG A 12 0.14 4.31 -15.21
CA ARG A 12 -0.93 3.30 -15.12
C ARG A 12 -1.29 2.93 -13.66
N PRO A 13 -1.55 3.92 -12.78
CA PRO A 13 -1.76 3.65 -11.37
C PRO A 13 -2.97 2.76 -11.09
N GLU A 14 -3.96 2.78 -11.97
CA GLU A 14 -5.15 1.92 -11.89
C GLU A 14 -4.84 0.44 -12.10
N ASP A 15 -3.71 0.12 -12.74
CA ASP A 15 -3.24 -1.25 -12.95
C ASP A 15 -2.17 -1.63 -11.91
N ASN A 16 -1.22 -0.72 -11.64
CA ASN A 16 -0.03 -1.02 -10.85
C ASN A 16 -0.29 -1.09 -9.34
N ILE A 17 -1.17 -0.23 -8.80
CA ILE A 17 -1.51 -0.29 -7.37
C ILE A 17 -2.24 -1.59 -7.02
N PRO A 18 -3.29 -2.02 -7.75
CA PRO A 18 -3.94 -3.30 -7.49
C PRO A 18 -2.98 -4.49 -7.67
N ALA A 19 -2.14 -4.47 -8.71
CA ALA A 19 -1.13 -5.53 -8.90
C ALA A 19 -0.15 -5.62 -7.74
N ALA A 20 0.30 -4.48 -7.20
CA ALA A 20 1.15 -4.43 -6.02
C ALA A 20 0.44 -5.00 -4.78
N PHE A 21 -0.81 -4.60 -4.52
CA PHE A 21 -1.59 -5.16 -3.41
C PHE A 21 -1.84 -6.66 -3.54
N GLY A 22 -2.09 -7.15 -4.76
CA GLY A 22 -2.16 -8.58 -5.05
C GLY A 22 -0.85 -9.26 -4.62
N ALA A 23 0.28 -8.86 -5.18
CA ALA A 23 1.58 -9.47 -4.87
C ALA A 23 1.96 -9.39 -3.37
N MET A 24 1.60 -8.30 -2.69
CA MET A 24 1.79 -8.16 -1.24
C MET A 24 0.89 -9.11 -0.46
N ALA A 25 -0.37 -9.32 -0.88
CA ALA A 25 -1.28 -10.26 -0.23
C ALA A 25 -0.81 -11.71 -0.45
N ASP A 26 -0.25 -12.03 -1.62
CA ASP A 26 0.34 -13.35 -1.90
C ASP A 26 1.48 -13.67 -0.94
N ARG A 27 2.29 -12.66 -0.58
CA ARG A 27 3.46 -12.84 0.27
C ARG A 27 3.14 -12.75 1.76
N PHE A 28 2.33 -11.78 2.17
CA PHE A 28 2.11 -11.44 3.58
C PHE A 28 0.72 -11.86 4.09
N GLY A 29 -0.12 -12.42 3.21
CA GLY A 29 -1.48 -12.85 3.53
C GLY A 29 -2.44 -11.68 3.65
N THR A 30 -2.65 -11.19 4.86
CA THR A 30 -3.63 -10.13 5.14
C THR A 30 -3.00 -8.74 5.04
N LEU A 31 -3.61 -7.88 4.24
CA LEU A 31 -3.25 -6.47 4.16
C LEU A 31 -4.40 -5.60 4.66
N HIS A 32 -4.08 -4.52 5.34
CA HIS A 32 -5.03 -3.43 5.60
C HIS A 32 -4.61 -2.21 4.79
N VAL A 33 -5.44 -1.79 3.86
CA VAL A 33 -5.18 -0.66 2.95
C VAL A 33 -6.05 0.52 3.32
N SER A 34 -5.53 1.74 3.17
CA SER A 34 -6.33 2.96 3.24
C SER A 34 -7.20 3.12 2.00
N CYS A 35 -8.01 4.18 1.96
CA CYS A 35 -8.47 4.70 0.68
C CYS A 35 -7.28 5.11 -0.21
N VAL A 36 -7.53 5.27 -1.51
CA VAL A 36 -6.56 5.74 -2.48
C VAL A 36 -6.83 7.21 -2.76
N ILE A 37 -5.83 8.07 -2.61
CA ILE A 37 -5.96 9.51 -2.89
C ILE A 37 -5.14 9.91 -4.11
N ARG A 38 -5.61 10.94 -4.79
CA ARG A 38 -4.89 11.55 -5.90
C ARG A 38 -4.08 12.75 -5.41
N THR A 39 -2.77 12.77 -5.68
CA THR A 39 -1.88 13.85 -5.29
C THR A 39 -1.11 14.41 -6.48
N ARG A 40 -0.65 15.66 -6.37
CA ARG A 40 0.28 16.23 -7.34
C ARG A 40 1.68 15.66 -7.08
N PRO A 41 2.49 15.49 -8.13
CA PRO A 41 3.89 15.12 -7.97
C PRO A 41 4.62 16.18 -7.16
N ASP A 42 5.49 15.74 -6.25
CA ASP A 42 6.46 16.59 -5.57
C ASP A 42 7.87 16.20 -6.07
N GLY A 43 8.70 17.21 -6.38
CA GLY A 43 10.05 16.98 -6.92
C GLY A 43 10.13 16.38 -8.34
N ILE A 44 9.02 16.14 -9.03
CA ILE A 44 8.97 15.59 -10.41
C ILE A 44 8.24 16.58 -11.33
N ALA A 45 8.89 16.98 -12.42
CA ALA A 45 8.31 17.86 -13.44
C ALA A 45 7.43 17.07 -14.42
N THR A 46 6.20 16.74 -13.99
CA THR A 46 5.25 15.94 -14.76
C THR A 46 3.81 16.47 -14.64
N PRO A 47 2.98 16.37 -15.70
CA PRO A 47 1.54 16.65 -15.59
C PRO A 47 0.76 15.49 -14.95
N ARG A 48 1.39 14.33 -14.75
CA ARG A 48 0.72 13.13 -14.21
C ARG A 48 0.62 13.22 -12.70
N HIS A 49 -0.60 13.07 -12.18
CA HIS A 49 -0.83 12.94 -10.76
C HIS A 49 -0.48 11.53 -10.30
N PHE A 50 -0.06 11.41 -9.05
CA PHE A 50 0.07 10.12 -8.38
C PHE A 50 -1.28 9.70 -7.81
N LEU A 51 -1.53 8.39 -7.80
CA LEU A 51 -2.39 7.76 -6.82
C LEU A 51 -1.52 7.24 -5.69
N ASN A 52 -1.96 7.48 -4.45
CA ASN A 52 -1.23 7.10 -3.23
C ASN A 52 -2.17 6.42 -2.24
N ALA A 53 -1.65 5.41 -1.55
CA ALA A 53 -2.34 4.71 -0.47
C ALA A 53 -1.35 4.26 0.60
N LEU A 54 -1.87 3.99 1.80
CA LEU A 54 -1.15 3.31 2.87
C LEU A 54 -1.55 1.85 2.91
N VAL A 55 -0.59 1.00 3.25
CA VAL A 55 -0.82 -0.42 3.52
C VAL A 55 -0.11 -0.83 4.80
N THR A 56 -0.79 -1.64 5.60
CA THR A 56 -0.21 -2.26 6.79
C THR A 56 -0.36 -3.78 6.75
N PHE A 57 0.67 -4.48 7.23
CA PHE A 57 0.73 -5.94 7.25
C PHE A 57 1.72 -6.43 8.31
N GLU A 58 1.63 -7.72 8.62
CA GLU A 58 2.57 -8.43 9.49
C GLU A 58 3.58 -9.21 8.64
N SER A 59 4.85 -9.19 9.07
CA SER A 59 5.93 -9.96 8.45
C SER A 59 7.03 -10.26 9.46
N ASP A 60 7.64 -11.44 9.35
CA ASP A 60 8.81 -11.83 10.15
C ASP A 60 10.15 -11.42 9.50
N GLU A 61 10.08 -10.82 8.31
CA GLU A 61 11.25 -10.30 7.61
C GLU A 61 11.87 -9.11 8.35
N SER A 62 13.17 -8.91 8.17
CA SER A 62 13.84 -7.69 8.62
C SER A 62 13.46 -6.51 7.72
N PRO A 63 13.58 -5.24 8.18
CA PRO A 63 13.35 -4.08 7.32
C PRO A 63 14.19 -4.08 6.03
N GLN A 64 15.42 -4.60 6.12
CA GLN A 64 16.30 -4.73 4.96
C GLN A 64 15.77 -5.76 3.96
N ALA A 65 15.44 -6.97 4.41
CA ALA A 65 14.90 -8.03 3.54
C ALA A 65 13.58 -7.59 2.89
N LEU A 66 12.72 -6.92 3.66
CA LEU A 66 11.49 -6.36 3.14
C LEU A 66 11.77 -5.28 2.06
N LYS A 67 12.71 -4.35 2.30
CA LYS A 67 13.05 -3.33 1.30
C LYS A 67 13.62 -3.94 0.03
N GLU A 68 14.44 -4.99 0.13
CA GLU A 68 14.94 -5.73 -1.03
C GLU A 68 13.78 -6.35 -1.82
N TRP A 69 12.83 -7.00 -1.15
CA TRP A 69 11.66 -7.55 -1.81
C TRP A 69 10.76 -6.48 -2.45
N LEU A 70 10.54 -5.34 -1.77
CA LEU A 70 9.77 -4.21 -2.31
C LEU A 70 10.43 -3.63 -3.56
N ASN A 71 11.77 -3.49 -3.57
CA ASN A 71 12.49 -3.05 -4.76
C ASN A 71 12.29 -4.03 -5.93
N SER A 72 12.34 -5.35 -5.67
CA SER A 72 12.06 -6.36 -6.70
C SER A 72 10.62 -6.33 -7.19
N LEU A 73 9.66 -6.03 -6.32
CA LEU A 73 8.26 -5.82 -6.71
C LEU A 73 8.13 -4.64 -7.67
N GLU A 74 8.74 -3.50 -7.36
CA GLU A 74 8.74 -2.32 -8.23
C GLU A 74 9.37 -2.63 -9.60
N GLU A 75 10.50 -3.33 -9.62
CA GLU A 75 11.17 -3.77 -10.86
C GLU A 75 10.26 -4.70 -11.68
N SER A 76 9.58 -5.64 -11.03
CA SER A 76 8.64 -6.56 -11.70
C SER A 76 7.46 -5.84 -12.35
N LEU A 77 7.11 -4.65 -11.83
CA LEU A 77 6.06 -3.79 -12.36
C LEU A 77 6.60 -2.68 -13.29
N GLY A 78 7.88 -2.78 -13.66
CA GLY A 78 8.50 -1.99 -14.72
C GLY A 78 9.31 -0.79 -14.25
N ARG A 79 9.59 -0.64 -12.95
CA ARG A 79 10.50 0.42 -12.47
C ARG A 79 11.92 0.07 -12.86
N ASP A 80 12.57 0.93 -13.62
CA ASP A 80 14.02 0.85 -13.84
C ASP A 80 14.75 1.51 -12.67
N ARG A 81 15.18 0.71 -11.70
CA ARG A 81 15.96 1.18 -10.55
C ARG A 81 17.45 1.38 -10.86
N SER A 82 17.92 0.95 -12.04
CA SER A 82 19.30 1.18 -12.49
C SER A 82 19.51 2.60 -13.04
N ASP A 83 18.42 3.28 -13.42
CA ASP A 83 18.45 4.68 -13.85
C ASP A 83 18.75 5.60 -12.64
N PRO A 84 19.89 6.34 -12.67
CA PRO A 84 20.26 7.25 -11.58
C PRO A 84 19.29 8.41 -11.41
N LEU A 85 18.43 8.67 -12.40
CA LEU A 85 17.38 9.69 -12.36
C LEU A 85 15.99 9.11 -12.07
N SER A 86 15.89 7.82 -11.72
CA SER A 86 14.60 7.16 -11.44
C SER A 86 13.80 7.83 -10.33
N SER A 87 14.48 8.51 -9.38
CA SER A 87 13.86 9.25 -8.28
C SER A 87 13.23 10.59 -8.69
N VAL A 88 13.57 11.13 -9.86
CA VAL A 88 13.04 12.42 -10.36
C VAL A 88 12.17 12.27 -11.62
N LYS A 89 11.77 11.02 -11.93
CA LYS A 89 10.91 10.66 -13.06
C LYS A 89 9.61 10.02 -12.59
N ASP A 90 8.64 10.01 -13.52
CA ASP A 90 7.44 9.17 -13.43
C ASP A 90 7.84 7.71 -13.19
N ARG A 91 7.03 6.99 -12.40
CA ARG A 91 7.30 5.59 -12.06
C ARG A 91 6.01 4.76 -12.03
N PRO A 92 6.11 3.48 -12.41
CA PRO A 92 4.98 2.56 -12.36
C PRO A 92 4.60 2.19 -10.92
N LEU A 93 5.57 2.14 -10.01
CA LEU A 93 5.33 1.89 -8.60
C LEU A 93 6.46 2.51 -7.75
N ASP A 94 6.09 2.99 -6.57
CA ASP A 94 6.96 3.38 -5.47
C ASP A 94 6.39 2.74 -4.20
N VAL A 95 7.20 1.97 -3.47
CA VAL A 95 6.82 1.43 -2.17
C VAL A 95 7.89 1.74 -1.13
N ASP A 96 7.51 2.54 -0.15
CA ASP A 96 8.39 2.97 0.92
C ASP A 96 7.90 2.48 2.28
N ILE A 97 8.84 1.95 3.06
CA ILE A 97 8.61 1.59 4.46
C ILE A 97 8.62 2.90 5.25
N LEU A 98 7.46 3.30 5.75
CA LEU A 98 7.27 4.56 6.48
C LEU A 98 7.49 4.39 7.98
N GLU A 99 7.01 3.28 8.55
CA GLU A 99 7.17 2.96 9.96
C GLU A 99 7.17 1.43 10.13
N HIS A 100 7.96 0.90 11.05
CA HIS A 100 7.86 -0.50 11.44
C HIS A 100 8.04 -0.66 12.95
N ARG A 101 7.29 -1.59 13.55
CA ARG A 101 7.34 -1.80 15.01
C ARG A 101 6.79 -3.14 15.45
N GLN A 102 7.22 -3.58 16.63
CA GLN A 102 6.80 -4.85 17.22
C GLN A 102 5.38 -4.77 17.83
N SER A 103 5.01 -3.62 18.39
CA SER A 103 3.72 -3.42 19.04
C SER A 103 3.30 -1.95 19.03
N GLY A 104 2.01 -1.70 19.26
CA GLY A 104 1.42 -0.36 19.29
C GLY A 104 0.89 0.12 17.93
N ARG A 105 0.33 1.34 17.91
CA ARG A 105 -0.25 1.98 16.71
C ARG A 105 0.82 2.71 15.92
N PHE A 106 0.74 2.72 14.60
CA PHE A 106 1.55 3.66 13.80
C PHE A 106 1.20 5.09 14.18
N THR A 107 2.23 5.92 14.30
CA THR A 107 2.05 7.31 14.74
C THR A 107 2.12 8.27 13.57
N GLY A 108 2.85 7.92 12.50
CA GLY A 108 3.06 8.80 11.37
C GLY A 108 3.93 10.03 11.68
N ASN A 109 4.53 10.10 12.87
CA ASN A 109 5.28 11.28 13.35
C ASN A 109 6.58 11.54 12.57
N GLY A 110 7.01 10.62 11.71
CA GLY A 110 8.21 10.74 10.88
C GLY A 110 7.96 10.52 9.39
N ILE A 111 6.71 10.69 8.94
CA ILE A 111 6.37 10.60 7.52
C ILE A 111 6.51 12.00 6.93
N ASP A 112 7.43 12.14 5.98
CA ASP A 112 7.74 13.42 5.34
C ASP A 112 6.62 13.86 4.39
N GLU A 113 5.87 12.92 3.83
CA GLU A 113 4.79 13.17 2.89
C GLU A 113 3.49 13.58 3.62
N PRO A 114 3.10 14.87 3.58
CA PRO A 114 1.97 15.37 4.37
C PRO A 114 0.62 14.79 3.91
N TYR A 115 0.55 14.29 2.67
CA TYR A 115 -0.67 13.69 2.11
C TYR A 115 -0.99 12.31 2.69
N PHE A 116 -0.06 11.63 3.38
CA PHE A 116 -0.36 10.39 4.09
C PHE A 116 -1.04 10.61 5.45
N GLN A 117 -0.92 11.81 6.05
CA GLN A 117 -1.50 12.09 7.36
C GLN A 117 -3.05 11.97 7.41
N PRO A 118 -3.81 12.46 6.40
CA PRO A 118 -5.26 12.23 6.33
C PRO A 118 -5.64 10.75 6.20
N LEU A 119 -4.77 9.92 5.62
CA LEU A 119 -5.00 8.48 5.45
C LEU A 119 -4.82 7.72 6.75
N LEU A 120 -3.90 8.15 7.62
CA LEU A 120 -3.72 7.59 8.97
C LEU A 120 -4.87 7.94 9.92
N SER A 121 -5.54 9.07 9.67
CA SER A 121 -6.67 9.57 10.47
C SER A 121 -8.04 9.20 9.87
N ASP A 122 -8.06 8.40 8.81
CA ASP A 122 -9.27 7.88 8.15
C ASP A 122 -10.30 8.97 7.78
N SER A 123 -9.81 10.18 7.49
CA SER A 123 -10.60 11.33 7.03
C SER A 123 -10.12 11.82 5.66
N PRO A 124 -10.10 10.95 4.63
CA PRO A 124 -9.55 11.33 3.35
C PRO A 124 -10.45 12.31 2.60
N VAL A 125 -9.83 13.27 1.91
CA VAL A 125 -10.50 14.12 0.94
C VAL A 125 -10.09 13.64 -0.45
N GLY A 126 -11.05 13.13 -1.24
CA GLY A 126 -10.82 12.75 -2.65
C GLY A 126 -10.32 11.31 -2.86
N ALA A 127 -11.12 10.34 -2.42
CA ALA A 127 -10.87 8.92 -2.64
C ALA A 127 -11.09 8.51 -4.12
N THR A 128 -10.25 7.62 -4.65
CA THR A 128 -10.29 7.13 -6.04
C THR A 128 -10.54 5.62 -6.06
N PRO A 129 -11.62 5.13 -6.68
CA PRO A 129 -11.87 3.69 -6.79
C PRO A 129 -10.85 3.04 -7.73
N LEU A 130 -10.35 1.88 -7.32
CA LEU A 130 -9.50 0.99 -8.11
C LEU A 130 -10.10 -0.42 -8.13
N HIS A 131 -9.71 -1.22 -9.12
CA HIS A 131 -10.20 -2.59 -9.27
C HIS A 131 -9.08 -3.60 -9.01
N LEU A 132 -9.32 -4.52 -8.07
CA LEU A 132 -8.51 -5.72 -7.88
C LEU A 132 -9.39 -6.92 -8.19
N ASP A 133 -9.07 -7.64 -9.27
CA ASP A 133 -9.92 -8.66 -9.87
C ASP A 133 -11.33 -8.13 -10.16
N ARG A 134 -12.35 -8.67 -9.47
CA ARG A 134 -13.75 -8.25 -9.58
C ARG A 134 -14.21 -7.34 -8.43
N GLN A 135 -13.31 -7.00 -7.51
CA GLN A 135 -13.60 -6.22 -6.32
C GLN A 135 -13.14 -4.76 -6.49
N VAL A 136 -13.85 -3.83 -5.87
CA VAL A 136 -13.50 -2.40 -5.85
C VAL A 136 -12.83 -2.07 -4.52
N LEU A 137 -11.74 -1.30 -4.58
CA LEU A 137 -11.04 -0.76 -3.41
C LEU A 137 -10.76 0.73 -3.60
N GLY A 138 -10.24 1.38 -2.57
CA GLY A 138 -9.73 2.75 -2.67
C GLY A 138 -10.75 3.84 -2.33
N GLU A 139 -12.06 3.56 -2.29
CA GLU A 139 -13.07 4.52 -1.82
C GLU A 139 -13.11 4.62 -0.29
N ALA A 140 -12.76 3.55 0.41
CA ALA A 140 -12.71 3.45 1.86
C ALA A 140 -11.57 2.51 2.28
N PRO A 141 -11.10 2.60 3.54
CA PRO A 141 -10.20 1.60 4.10
C PRO A 141 -10.77 0.18 3.93
N ALA A 142 -9.89 -0.76 3.59
CA ALA A 142 -10.27 -2.12 3.30
C ALA A 142 -9.24 -3.12 3.85
N THR A 143 -9.69 -4.33 4.11
CA THR A 143 -8.81 -5.48 4.37
C THR A 143 -8.83 -6.39 3.15
N ILE A 144 -7.65 -6.75 2.67
CA ILE A 144 -7.42 -7.66 1.55
C ILE A 144 -6.92 -8.97 2.14
N HIS A 145 -7.60 -10.06 1.82
CA HIS A 145 -7.15 -11.42 2.14
C HIS A 145 -6.97 -12.21 0.86
N ARG A 146 -5.94 -13.06 0.84
CA ARG A 146 -5.81 -14.09 -0.19
C ARG A 146 -6.18 -15.45 0.39
N ASP A 147 -7.26 -16.03 -0.12
CA ASP A 147 -7.66 -17.38 0.25
C ASP A 147 -6.83 -18.39 -0.56
N GLN A 148 -6.08 -19.25 0.14
CA GLN A 148 -5.30 -20.32 -0.51
C GLN A 148 -6.14 -21.58 -0.79
N GLY A 149 -7.36 -21.69 -0.23
CA GLY A 149 -8.27 -22.82 -0.39
C GLY A 149 -9.27 -22.65 -1.54
N ALA A 150 -9.75 -21.44 -1.79
CA ALA A 150 -10.60 -21.10 -2.92
C ALA A 150 -9.76 -20.35 -3.98
N GLY A 151 -9.40 -21.06 -5.05
CA GLY A 151 -8.45 -20.64 -6.10
C GLY A 151 -8.22 -19.14 -6.24
N HIS A 152 -7.07 -18.66 -5.76
CA HIS A 152 -6.56 -17.29 -5.94
C HIS A 152 -7.60 -16.18 -5.80
N GLU A 153 -8.56 -16.29 -4.88
CA GLU A 153 -9.58 -15.26 -4.69
C GLU A 153 -9.12 -14.22 -3.68
N VAL A 154 -9.15 -12.95 -4.11
CA VAL A 154 -8.94 -11.81 -3.22
C VAL A 154 -10.28 -11.38 -2.61
N VAL A 155 -10.38 -11.50 -1.29
CA VAL A 155 -11.57 -11.07 -0.53
C VAL A 155 -11.30 -9.70 0.08
N ILE A 156 -12.18 -8.74 -0.22
CA ILE A 156 -12.08 -7.36 0.27
C ILE A 156 -13.20 -7.07 1.27
N HIS A 157 -12.82 -6.67 2.48
CA HIS A 157 -13.76 -6.21 3.51
C HIS A 157 -13.56 -4.73 3.81
N HIS A 158 -14.57 -3.91 3.56
CA HIS A 158 -14.59 -2.53 4.03
C HIS A 158 -14.83 -2.51 5.54
N ARG A 159 -13.91 -1.91 6.27
CA ARG A 159 -13.91 -1.87 7.73
C ARG A 159 -13.49 -0.47 8.18
N GLN A 160 -13.90 -0.08 9.38
CA GLN A 160 -13.51 1.22 9.92
C GLN A 160 -12.10 1.19 10.54
N LYS A 161 -11.35 2.23 10.17
CA LYS A 161 -10.08 2.75 10.68
C LYS A 161 -8.79 1.98 10.45
N LEU A 162 -7.91 2.49 9.58
CA LEU A 162 -6.53 1.99 9.43
C LEU A 162 -5.76 2.11 10.75
N GLY A 163 -6.01 3.18 11.51
CA GLY A 163 -5.42 3.38 12.82
C GLY A 163 -5.89 2.38 13.88
N ASP A 164 -7.05 1.73 13.73
CA ASP A 164 -7.61 0.80 14.72
C ASP A 164 -7.08 -0.64 14.53
N TYR A 165 -6.43 -0.97 13.40
CA TYR A 165 -5.72 -2.25 13.24
C TYR A 165 -4.45 -2.37 14.09
N GLY A 166 -4.18 -1.37 14.93
CA GLY A 166 -3.35 -1.55 16.11
C GLY A 166 -3.86 -2.65 17.06
N PHE A 167 -5.16 -2.99 17.06
CA PHE A 167 -5.73 -4.00 17.97
C PHE A 167 -6.97 -4.71 17.41
N LYS A 168 -6.80 -5.99 17.01
CA LYS A 168 -7.68 -7.17 17.24
C LYS A 168 -7.23 -8.29 16.29
N ALA A 169 -6.50 -9.26 16.82
CA ALA A 169 -7.02 -10.56 17.28
C ALA A 169 -7.41 -11.45 16.09
N ALA A 170 -6.70 -12.57 16.00
CA ALA A 170 -6.92 -13.69 15.08
C ALA A 170 -8.36 -13.77 14.58
N PHE A 171 -8.52 -13.91 13.26
CA PHE A 171 -9.77 -14.45 12.72
C PHE A 171 -10.05 -15.77 13.48
N PRO A 172 -11.18 -15.92 14.16
CA PRO A 172 -11.63 -17.25 14.53
C PRO A 172 -11.87 -17.96 13.20
N GLY A 173 -11.12 -19.03 12.97
CA GLY A 173 -11.39 -19.95 11.88
C GLY A 173 -12.85 -20.36 11.90
N GLN A 174 -13.49 -20.33 10.74
CA GLN A 174 -14.63 -21.19 10.47
C GLN A 174 -14.10 -22.51 9.92
#